data_AF-A0A941E5A0-F1
#
_entry.id   AF-A0A941E5A0-F1
#
_cell.length_a   1.000
_cell.length_b   1.000
_cell.length_c   1.000
_cell.angle_alpha   90.00
_cell.angle_beta   90.00
_cell.angle_gamma   90.00
#
_symmetry.space_group_name_H-M   'P 1'
#
loop_
_entity.id
_entity.type
_entity.pdbx_description
1 polymer ?
#
loop_
_entity_poly.entity_id
_entity_poly.type
_entity_poly.pdbx_seq_one_letter_code
_entity_poly.pdbx_strand_id
1 'polypeptide(L)'
;MRRWFRQLIRNSFFQVGAGLFIIMVLGGFIVMYLESGPITEKETPFWWAIVTMTTVGYGDFAPSTPEGRFFAVFIMFAGIALV
;
A
#
# COMPACT_ATOMS: atom_id res chain seq x y z
N MET A 1 1.08 -32.16 -3.94
CA MET A 1 0.73 -30.72 -4.03
C MET A 1 0.84 -29.93 -2.72
N ARG A 2 0.41 -30.44 -1.55
CA ARG A 2 0.42 -29.68 -0.26
C ARG A 2 1.79 -29.35 0.36
N ARG A 3 2.90 -29.96 -0.08
CA ARG A 3 4.26 -29.70 0.45
C ARG A 3 4.97 -28.56 -0.29
N TRP A 4 4.82 -28.49 -1.61
CA TRP A 4 5.33 -27.41 -2.46
C TRP A 4 4.69 -26.05 -2.12
N PHE A 5 3.38 -26.02 -1.88
CA PHE A 5 2.69 -24.79 -1.48
C PHE A 5 3.18 -24.24 -0.13
N ARG A 6 3.48 -25.15 0.82
CA ARG A 6 4.10 -24.77 2.09
C ARG A 6 5.54 -24.27 1.93
N GLN A 7 6.30 -24.80 0.97
CA GLN A 7 7.65 -24.31 0.68
C GLN A 7 7.62 -22.93 0.00
N LEU A 8 6.68 -22.69 -0.91
CA LEU A 8 6.46 -21.36 -1.52
C LEU A 8 6.13 -20.30 -0.46
N ILE A 9 5.23 -20.61 0.48
CA ILE A 9 4.85 -19.69 1.58
C ILE A 9 5.97 -19.53 2.63
N ARG A 10 6.93 -20.46 2.71
CA ARG A 10 8.03 -20.42 3.70
C ARG A 10 9.28 -19.70 3.17
N ASN A 11 9.26 -19.26 1.91
CA ASN A 11 10.34 -18.48 1.31
C ASN A 11 10.17 -17.00 1.66
N SER A 12 11.22 -16.40 2.22
CA SER A 12 11.25 -15.01 2.69
C SER A 12 10.82 -14.03 1.60
N PHE A 13 11.25 -14.28 0.35
CA PHE A 13 10.87 -13.46 -0.81
C PHE A 13 9.35 -13.37 -1.01
N PHE A 14 8.64 -14.50 -1.00
CA PHE A 14 7.19 -14.52 -1.20
C PHE A 14 6.44 -13.98 0.02
N GLN A 15 6.99 -14.15 1.22
CA GLN A 15 6.41 -13.59 2.45
C GLN A 15 6.45 -12.06 2.45
N VAL A 16 7.60 -11.47 2.07
CA VAL A 16 7.75 -10.00 1.98
C VAL A 16 6.84 -9.45 0.89
N GLY A 17 6.82 -10.06 -0.30
CA GLY A 17 5.94 -9.63 -1.39
C GLY A 17 4.45 -9.67 -1.02
N ALA A 18 4.01 -10.74 -0.35
CA ALA A 18 2.64 -10.85 0.13
C ALA A 18 2.33 -9.83 1.24
N GLY A 19 3.27 -9.60 2.16
CA GLY A 19 3.11 -8.60 3.23
C GLY A 19 2.95 -7.19 2.68
N LEU A 20 3.74 -6.81 1.67
CA LEU A 20 3.63 -5.50 1.04
C LEU A 20 2.33 -5.34 0.25
N PHE A 21 1.90 -6.37 -0.47
CA PHE A 21 0.61 -6.34 -1.15
C PHE A 21 -0.55 -6.14 -0.14
N ILE A 22 -0.49 -6.80 1.02
CA ILE A 22 -1.46 -6.58 2.10
C ILE A 22 -1.41 -5.14 2.60
N ILE A 23 -0.22 -4.57 2.83
CA ILE A 23 -0.07 -3.17 3.28
C ILE A 23 -0.62 -2.19 2.23
N MET A 24 -0.39 -2.42 0.94
CA MET A 24 -0.94 -1.58 -0.14
C MET A 24 -2.48 -1.59 -0.13
N VAL A 25 -3.09 -2.76 0.01
CA VAL A 25 -4.55 -2.91 0.07
C VAL A 25 -5.11 -2.24 1.32
N LEU A 26 -4.52 -2.50 2.49
CA LEU A 26 -4.93 -1.86 3.75
C LEU A 26 -4.73 -0.34 3.70
N GLY A 27 -3.66 0.13 3.06
CA GLY A 27 -3.37 1.54 2.84
C GLY A 27 -4.47 2.26 2.07
N GLY A 28 -4.96 1.65 0.99
CA GLY A 28 -6.10 2.18 0.23
C GLY A 28 -7.37 2.28 1.09
N PHE A 29 -7.70 1.25 1.87
CA PHE A 29 -8.87 1.30 2.76
C PHE A 29 -8.75 2.35 3.86
N ILE A 30 -7.55 2.52 4.45
CA ILE A 30 -7.33 3.52 5.50
C ILE A 30 -7.44 4.93 4.92
N VAL A 31 -6.86 5.21 3.76
CA VAL A 31 -7.01 6.53 3.12
C VAL A 31 -8.45 6.82 2.73
N MET A 32 -9.22 5.82 2.31
CA MET A 32 -10.65 5.98 2.06
C MET A 32 -11.43 6.47 3.29
N TYR A 33 -10.96 6.12 4.50
CA TYR A 33 -11.57 6.57 5.76
C TYR A 33 -11.03 7.94 6.25
N LEU A 34 -9.76 8.24 5.98
CA LEU A 34 -9.08 9.45 6.46
C LEU A 34 -9.22 10.67 5.52
N GLU A 35 -9.56 10.44 4.26
CA GLU A 35 -9.70 11.48 3.24
C GLU A 35 -11.14 11.57 2.74
N SER A 36 -11.40 12.60 1.93
CA SER A 36 -12.64 12.72 1.16
C SER A 36 -12.35 13.33 -0.21
N GLY A 37 -13.26 13.13 -1.17
CA GLY A 37 -13.11 13.65 -2.53
C GLY A 37 -12.46 12.65 -3.49
N PRO A 38 -11.83 13.12 -4.59
CA PRO A 38 -11.43 12.25 -5.71
C PRO A 38 -10.50 11.10 -5.32
N ILE A 39 -9.64 11.29 -4.31
CA ILE A 39 -8.74 10.24 -3.80
C ILE A 39 -9.49 9.04 -3.20
N THR A 40 -10.74 9.22 -2.79
CA THR A 40 -11.59 8.18 -2.15
C THR A 40 -12.46 7.41 -3.14
N GLU A 41 -12.53 7.84 -4.40
CA GLU A 41 -13.49 7.29 -5.37
C GLU A 41 -12.95 6.03 -6.07
N LYS A 42 -13.83 5.03 -6.21
CA LYS A 42 -13.55 3.79 -6.96
C LYS A 42 -12.25 3.13 -6.48
N GLU A 43 -11.32 2.89 -7.40
CA GLU A 43 -10.03 2.22 -7.15
C GLU A 43 -8.88 3.20 -6.85
N THR A 44 -9.16 4.50 -6.84
CA THR A 44 -8.18 5.57 -6.65
C THR A 44 -7.38 5.46 -5.33
N PRO A 45 -7.98 5.08 -4.19
CA PRO A 45 -7.21 4.92 -2.95
C PRO A 45 -6.12 3.84 -3.06
N PHE A 46 -6.44 2.73 -3.73
CA PHE A 46 -5.51 1.62 -3.92
C PHE A 46 -4.43 1.98 -4.95
N TRP A 47 -4.82 2.69 -6.02
CA TRP A 47 -3.88 3.26 -6.98
C TRP A 47 -2.86 4.16 -6.28
N TRP A 48 -3.32 5.10 -5.46
CA TRP A 48 -2.45 5.99 -4.69
C TRP A 48 -1.48 5.21 -3.79
N ALA A 49 -1.97 4.19 -3.07
CA ALA A 49 -1.14 3.36 -2.20
C ALA A 49 -0.05 2.61 -2.98
N ILE A 50 -0.39 2.03 -4.14
CA ILE A 50 0.56 1.32 -5.01
C ILE A 50 1.63 2.28 -5.52
N VAL A 51 1.22 3.40 -6.13
CA VAL A 51 2.13 4.38 -6.75
C VAL A 51 3.05 5.03 -5.71
N THR A 52 2.55 5.24 -4.49
CA THR A 52 3.34 5.80 -3.38
C THR A 52 4.33 4.78 -2.84
N MET A 53 3.89 3.56 -2.52
CA MET A 53 4.76 2.52 -1.95
C MET A 53 5.81 2.00 -2.93
N THR A 54 5.50 2.02 -4.23
CA THR A 54 6.47 1.68 -5.28
C THR A 54 7.37 2.84 -5.67
N THR A 55 7.25 3.99 -5.00
CA THR A 55 8.04 5.22 -5.24
C THR A 55 7.88 5.83 -6.63
N VAL A 56 6.84 5.44 -7.38
CA VAL A 56 6.54 5.99 -8.72
C VAL A 56 6.06 7.44 -8.62
N GLY A 57 5.14 7.73 -7.70
CA GLY A 57 4.75 9.09 -7.33
C GLY A 57 4.23 10.00 -8.47
N TYR A 58 3.19 9.58 -9.20
CA TYR A 58 2.62 10.40 -10.30
C TYR A 58 2.13 11.80 -9.87
N GLY A 59 1.70 11.96 -8.61
CA GLY A 59 1.25 13.24 -8.06
C GLY A 59 -0.16 13.67 -8.49
N ASP A 60 -0.93 12.75 -9.08
CA ASP A 60 -2.34 12.91 -9.44
C ASP A 60 -3.27 12.93 -8.22
N PHE A 61 -2.94 12.15 -7.18
CA PHE A 61 -3.66 12.12 -5.91
C PHE A 61 -2.69 12.18 -4.74
N ALA A 62 -3.08 12.88 -3.67
CA ALA A 62 -2.34 12.93 -2.42
C ALA A 62 -3.26 13.24 -1.23
N PRO A 63 -3.02 12.63 -0.05
CA PRO A 63 -3.72 12.97 1.18
C PRO A 63 -3.61 14.46 1.51
N SER A 64 -4.76 15.06 1.79
CA SER A 64 -4.92 16.49 2.05
C SER A 64 -5.23 16.77 3.52
N THR A 65 -5.83 15.82 4.25
CA THR A 65 -6.14 15.94 5.66
C THR A 65 -4.87 15.77 6.52
N PRO A 66 -4.80 16.40 7.70
CA PRO A 66 -3.69 16.20 8.62
C PRO A 66 -3.48 14.72 8.98
N GLU A 67 -4.56 13.98 9.23
CA GLU A 67 -4.54 12.57 9.59
C GLU A 67 -4.09 11.70 8.40
N GLY A 68 -4.60 11.98 7.20
CA GLY A 68 -4.21 11.28 5.98
C GLY A 68 -2.74 11.51 5.63
N ARG A 69 -2.23 12.73 5.83
CA ARG A 69 -0.80 13.04 5.65
C ARG A 69 0.08 12.34 6.68
N PHE A 70 -0.33 12.30 7.94
CA PHE A 70 0.38 11.55 8.97
C PHE A 70 0.45 10.06 8.61
N PHE A 71 -0.66 9.48 8.17
CA PHE A 71 -0.71 8.11 7.69
C PHE A 71 0.18 7.87 6.46
N ALA A 72 0.18 8.80 5.49
CA ALA A 72 0.99 8.70 4.28
C ALA A 72 2.49 8.54 4.56
N VAL A 73 3.00 9.19 5.61
CA VAL A 73 4.41 9.05 6.04
C VAL A 73 4.73 7.59 6.35
N PHE A 74 3.87 6.88 7.10
CA PHE A 74 4.10 5.47 7.43
C PHE A 74 4.06 4.56 6.18
N ILE A 75 3.12 4.82 5.27
CA ILE A 75 3.01 4.10 4.00
C ILE A 75 4.28 4.27 3.15
N MET A 76 4.83 5.49 3.08
CA MET A 76 6.06 5.76 2.33
C MET A 76 7.25 4.97 2.89
N PHE A 77 7.43 4.94 4.22
CA PHE A 77 8.47 4.12 4.84
C PHE A 77 8.28 2.61 4.61
N ALA A 78 7.03 2.13 4.62
CA ALA A 78 6.73 0.74 4.31
C ALA A 78 7.08 0.37 2.85
N GLY A 79 6.96 1.32 1.92
CA GLY A 79 7.40 1.16 0.53
C GLY A 79 8.92 1.09 0.37
N ILE A 80 9.64 1.99 1.05
CA ILE A 80 11.12 2.06 0.99
C ILE A 80 11.77 0.80 1.56
N ALA A 81 11.15 0.12 2.53
CA ALA A 81 11.67 -1.11 3.12
C ALA A 81 11.90 -2.27 2.11
N LEU A 82 11.41 -2.15 0.87
CA LEU A 82 11.65 -3.08 -0.22
C LEU A 82 13.06 -2.92 -0.86
N VAL A 83 13.67 -1.73 -0.78
CA VAL A 83 14.95 -1.38 -1.41
C VAL A 83 16.12 -1.70 -0.48
#